data_AF-E4WYA3-F1
#
_entry.id   AF-E4WYA3-F1
#
_cell.length_a   1.000
_cell.length_b   1.000
_cell.length_c   1.000
_cell.angle_alpha   90.00
_cell.angle_beta   90.00
_cell.angle_gamma   90.00
#
_symmetry.space_group_name_H-M   'P 1'
#
loop_
_entity.id
_entity.type
_entity.pdbx_description
1 polymer ?
#
loop_
_entity_poly.entity_id
_entity_poly.type
_entity_poly.pdbx_seq_one_letter_code
_entity_poly.pdbx_strand_id
1 'polypeptide(L)'
;MVTIRKDHGKENLQIEYHENYWEQHASLVRERIPRFLEDFAEKILKTGKYLNVVAECGHDIAHRHEPLKYLANPRLLEKPINTCYNHSSQLLVTMLMKDYNLVGRLRSVKRFFLLDQSDFLDQFIDLADEDLRRPVSKTVQSRLQASLEMAIRTSTADRDLYKDDVRIVLAPTDLLRDRKINSVRFRCICV
;
A
#
# COMPACT_ATOMS: atom_id res chain seq x y z
N MET A 1 21.73 -15.32 -6.66
CA MET A 1 20.64 -14.96 -7.60
C MET A 1 19.86 -13.74 -7.09
N VAL A 2 19.45 -13.71 -5.83
CA VAL A 2 18.76 -12.56 -5.20
C VAL A 2 19.53 -12.10 -3.97
N THR A 3 19.60 -10.79 -3.73
CA THR A 3 20.05 -10.21 -2.46
C THR A 3 18.86 -9.67 -1.69
N ILE A 4 18.68 -10.15 -0.45
CA ILE A 4 17.67 -9.64 0.49
C ILE A 4 18.40 -8.71 1.46
N ARG A 5 18.01 -7.44 1.52
CA ARG A 5 18.54 -6.52 2.53
C ARG A 5 17.84 -6.82 3.87
N LYS A 6 18.57 -7.44 4.80
CA LYS A 6 18.17 -7.51 6.22
C LYS A 6 18.48 -6.17 6.86
N ASP A 7 17.60 -5.20 6.68
CA ASP A 7 17.62 -4.01 7.52
C ASP A 7 16.24 -3.81 8.13
N HIS A 8 16.26 -3.46 9.41
CA HIS A 8 15.15 -3.29 10.36
C HIS A 8 14.59 -4.57 10.97
N GLY A 9 14.92 -4.76 12.25
CA GLY A 9 14.30 -5.73 13.13
C GLY A 9 12.77 -5.57 13.17
N LYS A 10 12.09 -6.70 13.41
CA LYS A 10 10.65 -6.92 13.38
C LYS A 10 9.79 -6.05 14.32
N GLU A 11 10.37 -5.05 14.97
CA GLU A 11 9.72 -4.27 16.03
C GLU A 11 9.41 -2.81 15.62
N ASN A 12 9.89 -2.33 14.47
CA ASN A 12 9.71 -0.92 14.03
C ASN A 12 8.98 -0.76 12.67
N LEU A 13 8.23 -1.75 12.21
CA LEU A 13 7.42 -1.62 10.97
C LEU A 13 6.17 -0.73 11.14
N GLN A 14 5.93 -0.21 12.34
CA GLN A 14 4.90 0.80 12.54
C GLN A 14 5.45 2.16 12.12
N ILE A 15 4.95 2.66 10.98
CA ILE A 15 4.83 4.09 10.59
C ILE A 15 5.78 4.60 9.48
N GLU A 16 6.92 3.98 9.19
CA GLU A 16 7.70 4.33 7.99
C GLU A 16 7.45 3.35 6.83
N TYR A 17 6.38 3.61 6.09
CA TYR A 17 6.18 3.07 4.74
C TYR A 17 7.37 3.54 3.88
N HIS A 18 8.45 2.76 3.85
CA HIS A 18 9.55 3.01 2.93
C HIS A 18 8.98 2.90 1.51
N GLU A 19 8.90 4.02 0.80
CA GLU A 19 8.55 4.15 -0.63
C GLU A 19 9.34 3.17 -1.52
N ASN A 20 10.38 2.55 -0.96
CA ASN A 20 11.33 1.70 -1.61
C ASN A 20 11.26 0.22 -1.18
N TYR A 21 10.36 -0.21 -0.28
CA TYR A 21 10.33 -1.62 0.15
C TYR A 21 10.17 -2.56 -1.05
N TRP A 22 9.21 -2.27 -1.92
CA TRP A 22 8.94 -3.10 -3.10
C TRP A 22 10.11 -3.14 -4.10
N GLU A 23 10.84 -2.03 -4.24
CA GLU A 23 11.92 -1.88 -5.22
C GLU A 23 13.28 -2.34 -4.68
N GLN A 24 13.57 -2.12 -3.40
CA GLN A 24 14.91 -2.29 -2.81
C GLN A 24 15.06 -3.53 -1.93
N HIS A 25 13.97 -4.15 -1.47
CA HIS A 25 14.07 -5.28 -0.53
C HIS A 25 14.61 -6.56 -1.19
N ALA A 26 14.28 -6.79 -2.47
CA ALA A 26 14.84 -7.88 -3.26
C ALA A 26 15.17 -7.43 -4.68
N SER A 27 16.44 -7.56 -5.05
CA SER A 27 16.99 -7.20 -6.36
C SER A 27 17.73 -8.39 -7.01
N LEU A 28 17.75 -8.39 -8.34
CA LEU A 28 18.49 -9.38 -9.12
C LEU A 28 20.00 -9.06 -9.11
N VAL A 29 20.81 -10.06 -8.81
CA VAL A 29 22.27 -9.98 -9.00
C VAL A 29 22.61 -10.63 -10.34
N ARG A 30 22.74 -9.82 -11.39
CA ARG A 30 22.91 -10.28 -12.79
C ARG A 30 24.04 -11.28 -12.97
N GLU A 31 25.18 -11.03 -12.32
CA GLU A 31 26.38 -11.91 -12.36
C GLU A 31 26.12 -13.32 -11.79
N ARG A 32 25.07 -13.49 -10.98
CA ARG A 32 24.69 -14.76 -10.35
C ARG A 32 23.48 -15.40 -11.00
N ILE A 33 23.10 -14.97 -12.20
CA ILE A 33 22.00 -15.55 -12.98
C ILE A 33 22.62 -16.53 -13.99
N PRO A 34 22.30 -17.82 -13.92
CA PRO A 34 22.68 -18.75 -14.97
C PRO A 34 22.03 -18.36 -16.29
N ARG A 35 22.78 -18.40 -17.41
CA ARG A 35 22.29 -17.97 -18.73
C ARG A 35 20.95 -18.61 -19.14
N PHE A 36 20.73 -19.87 -18.78
CA PHE A 36 19.49 -20.59 -19.09
C PHE A 36 18.25 -20.13 -18.30
N LEU A 37 18.43 -19.31 -17.25
CA LEU A 37 17.36 -18.70 -16.45
C LEU A 37 17.21 -17.21 -16.71
N GLU A 38 18.02 -16.62 -17.58
CA GLU A 38 18.06 -15.17 -17.79
C GLU A 38 16.69 -14.63 -18.22
N ASP A 39 16.02 -15.33 -19.14
CA ASP A 39 14.67 -15.01 -19.61
C ASP A 39 13.58 -15.12 -18.52
N PHE A 40 13.83 -15.92 -17.48
CA PHE A 40 12.86 -16.16 -16.39
C PHE A 40 13.20 -15.42 -15.10
N ALA A 41 14.37 -14.79 -15.01
CA ALA A 41 14.92 -14.28 -13.75
C ALA A 41 13.98 -13.25 -13.09
N GLU A 42 13.42 -12.34 -13.87
CA GLU A 42 12.47 -11.34 -13.35
C GLU A 42 11.19 -11.99 -12.85
N LYS A 43 10.68 -12.99 -13.58
CA LYS A 43 9.47 -13.72 -13.20
C LYS A 43 9.68 -14.49 -11.90
N ILE A 44 10.82 -15.17 -11.76
CA ILE A 44 11.21 -15.87 -10.53
C ILE A 44 11.30 -14.89 -9.34
N LEU A 45 11.90 -13.71 -9.55
CA LEU A 45 11.98 -12.69 -8.50
C LEU A 45 10.58 -12.22 -8.08
N LYS A 46 9.68 -11.92 -9.03
CA LYS A 46 8.31 -11.49 -8.75
C LYS A 46 7.53 -12.56 -7.98
N THR A 47 7.62 -13.83 -8.40
CA THR A 47 7.01 -14.97 -7.68
C THR A 47 7.43 -14.99 -6.21
N GLY A 48 8.74 -14.84 -5.93
CA GLY A 48 9.26 -14.79 -4.57
C GLY A 48 8.74 -13.58 -3.77
N LYS A 49 8.70 -12.39 -4.40
CA LYS A 49 8.16 -11.17 -3.76
C LYS A 49 6.68 -11.33 -3.37
N TYR A 50 5.87 -11.90 -4.27
CA TYR A 50 4.45 -12.14 -4.01
C TYR A 50 4.24 -13.07 -2.82
N LEU A 51 4.97 -14.19 -2.78
CA LEU A 51 4.88 -15.14 -1.68
C LEU A 51 5.39 -14.55 -0.36
N ASN A 52 6.42 -13.72 -0.39
CA ASN A 52 6.94 -13.08 0.82
C ASN A 52 5.90 -12.17 1.47
N VAL A 53 5.24 -11.31 0.69
CA VAL A 53 4.18 -10.42 1.22
C VAL A 53 3.01 -11.23 1.78
N VAL A 54 2.58 -12.27 1.06
CA VAL A 54 1.50 -13.15 1.53
C VAL A 54 1.88 -13.82 2.87
N ALA A 55 3.11 -14.32 2.99
CA ALA A 55 3.59 -14.93 4.23
C ALA A 55 3.71 -13.93 5.38
N GLU A 56 4.17 -12.71 5.11
CA GLU A 56 4.27 -11.64 6.11
C GLU A 56 2.91 -11.24 6.68
N CYS A 57 1.85 -11.36 5.89
CA CYS A 57 0.47 -11.14 6.33
C CYS A 57 -0.17 -12.34 7.04
N GLY A 58 0.58 -13.43 7.24
CA GLY A 58 0.14 -14.60 7.99
C GLY A 58 -0.68 -15.62 7.17
N HIS A 59 -0.74 -15.48 5.85
CA HIS A 59 -1.40 -16.43 4.97
C HIS A 59 -0.50 -17.62 4.66
N ASP A 60 -1.13 -18.79 4.51
CA ASP A 60 -0.40 -20.00 4.12
C ASP A 60 0.07 -19.91 2.67
N ILE A 61 1.37 -20.13 2.49
CA ILE A 61 2.04 -20.19 1.18
C ILE A 61 2.28 -21.63 0.72
N ALA A 62 1.82 -22.63 1.48
CA ALA A 62 2.04 -24.03 1.17
C ALA A 62 1.43 -24.40 -0.17
N HIS A 63 2.29 -24.50 -1.18
CA HIS A 63 1.96 -25.08 -2.46
C HIS A 63 2.89 -26.26 -2.71
N ARG A 64 2.31 -27.45 -2.95
CA ARG A 64 3.10 -28.64 -3.30
C ARG A 64 3.56 -28.50 -4.74
N HIS A 65 4.83 -28.12 -4.90
CA HIS A 65 5.50 -28.19 -6.19
C HIS A 65 6.40 -29.41 -6.25
N GLU A 66 6.52 -30.00 -7.44
CA GLU A 66 7.55 -30.99 -7.69
C GLU A 66 8.93 -30.34 -7.58
N PRO A 67 9.93 -31.04 -7.02
CA PRO A 67 11.28 -30.51 -6.93
C PRO A 67 11.81 -30.22 -8.34
N LEU A 68 12.32 -29.00 -8.55
CA LEU A 68 12.95 -28.62 -9.81
C LEU A 68 14.18 -29.51 -10.04
N LYS A 69 14.10 -30.33 -11.09
CA LYS A 69 15.24 -31.09 -11.60
C LYS A 69 15.96 -30.24 -12.65
N TYR A 70 17.29 -30.35 -12.73
CA TYR A 70 18.02 -29.76 -13.83
C TYR A 70 17.58 -30.44 -15.13
N LEU A 71 16.98 -29.68 -16.05
CA LEU A 71 16.51 -30.17 -17.34
C LEU A 71 17.49 -29.71 -18.42
N ALA A 72 17.95 -30.65 -19.24
CA ALA A 72 18.85 -30.38 -20.36
C ALA A 72 18.24 -29.40 -21.39
N ASN A 73 16.91 -29.31 -21.44
CA ASN A 73 16.19 -28.35 -22.28
C ASN A 73 15.56 -27.24 -21.39
N PRO A 74 16.09 -26.00 -21.44
CA PRO A 74 15.57 -24.86 -20.68
C PRO A 74 14.09 -24.55 -20.96
N ARG A 75 13.58 -24.89 -22.15
CA ARG A 75 12.17 -24.67 -22.52
C ARG A 75 11.20 -25.43 -21.62
N LEU A 76 11.64 -26.53 -21.00
CA LEU A 76 10.81 -27.31 -20.09
C LEU A 76 10.63 -26.62 -18.72
N LEU A 77 11.45 -25.62 -18.39
CA LEU A 77 11.34 -24.83 -17.15
C LEU A 77 10.23 -23.79 -17.22
N GLU A 78 9.82 -23.38 -18.43
CA GLU A 78 8.82 -22.35 -18.63
C GLU A 78 7.49 -22.69 -17.94
N LYS A 79 6.99 -23.93 -18.14
CA LYS A 79 5.71 -24.35 -17.60
C LYS A 79 5.69 -24.34 -16.06
N PRO A 80 6.64 -24.99 -15.34
CA PRO A 80 6.72 -24.90 -13.89
C PRO A 80 6.84 -23.46 -13.36
N ILE A 81 7.69 -22.63 -13.97
CA ILE A 81 7.89 -21.24 -13.54
C ILE A 81 6.60 -20.43 -13.71
N ASN A 82 5.93 -20.58 -14.85
CA ASN A 82 4.66 -19.92 -15.14
C ASN A 82 3.56 -20.36 -14.16
N THR A 83 3.50 -21.65 -13.82
CA THR A 83 2.55 -22.16 -12.83
C THR A 83 2.78 -21.55 -11.45
N CYS A 84 4.03 -21.53 -10.96
CA CYS A 84 4.36 -20.92 -9.67
C CYS A 84 4.04 -19.42 -9.65
N TYR A 85 4.41 -18.71 -10.73
CA TYR A 85 4.13 -17.29 -10.87
C TYR A 85 2.62 -17.00 -10.85
N ASN A 86 1.85 -17.70 -11.67
CA ASN A 86 0.40 -17.50 -11.74
C ASN A 86 -0.28 -17.79 -10.40
N HIS A 87 0.13 -18.86 -9.71
CA HIS A 87 -0.38 -19.17 -8.38
C HIS A 87 -0.08 -18.06 -7.38
N SER A 88 1.19 -17.63 -7.26
CA SER A 88 1.59 -16.56 -6.34
C SER A 88 0.89 -15.23 -6.64
N SER A 89 0.73 -14.89 -7.93
CA SER A 89 0.02 -13.69 -8.36
C SER A 89 -1.46 -13.75 -8.03
N GLN A 90 -2.13 -14.88 -8.26
CA GLN A 90 -3.54 -15.06 -7.92
C GLN A 90 -3.76 -15.01 -6.42
N LEU A 91 -2.88 -15.62 -5.63
CA LEU A 91 -2.94 -15.60 -4.18
C LEU A 91 -2.87 -14.17 -3.65
N LEU A 92 -1.86 -13.40 -4.09
CA LEU A 92 -1.69 -12.01 -3.69
C LEU A 92 -2.88 -11.14 -4.10
N VAL A 93 -3.36 -11.24 -5.34
CA VAL A 93 -4.51 -10.45 -5.81
C VAL A 93 -5.77 -10.82 -5.05
N THR A 94 -5.99 -12.10 -4.78
CA THR A 94 -7.16 -12.57 -4.02
C THR A 94 -7.14 -12.01 -2.61
N MET A 95 -6.00 -12.08 -1.93
CA MET A 95 -5.80 -11.50 -0.61
C MET A 95 -6.07 -9.99 -0.60
N LEU A 96 -5.48 -9.22 -1.54
CA LEU A 96 -5.70 -7.77 -1.63
C LEU A 96 -7.17 -7.39 -1.88
N MET A 97 -7.84 -8.14 -2.77
CA MET A 97 -9.22 -7.84 -3.16
C MET A 97 -10.23 -8.27 -2.11
N LYS A 98 -10.03 -9.44 -1.49
CA LYS A 98 -11.00 -10.04 -0.55
C LYS A 98 -10.69 -9.68 0.90
N ASP A 99 -9.47 -9.94 1.35
CA ASP A 99 -9.13 -9.84 2.78
C ASP A 99 -8.90 -8.38 3.18
N TYR A 100 -8.27 -7.60 2.29
CA TYR A 100 -8.00 -6.16 2.52
C TYR A 100 -9.03 -5.23 1.87
N ASN A 101 -9.99 -5.78 1.12
CA ASN A 101 -11.07 -5.05 0.45
C ASN A 101 -10.56 -3.77 -0.27
N LEU A 102 -9.55 -3.93 -1.12
CA LEU A 102 -8.92 -2.81 -1.83
C LEU A 102 -9.94 -1.95 -2.59
N VAL A 103 -10.96 -2.57 -3.20
CA VAL A 103 -12.02 -1.85 -3.91
C VAL A 103 -12.84 -0.97 -2.96
N GLY A 104 -13.15 -1.45 -1.76
CA GLY A 104 -13.81 -0.65 -0.73
C GLY A 104 -12.96 0.54 -0.31
N ARG A 105 -11.66 0.32 -0.07
CA ARG A 105 -10.69 1.38 0.28
C ARG A 105 -10.63 2.47 -0.80
N LEU A 106 -10.52 2.09 -2.07
CA LEU A 106 -10.49 3.03 -3.19
C LEU A 106 -11.80 3.83 -3.32
N ARG A 107 -12.94 3.22 -2.98
CA ARG A 107 -14.23 3.92 -2.95
C ARG A 107 -14.26 5.00 -1.87
N SER A 108 -13.71 4.72 -0.69
CA SER A 108 -13.58 5.72 0.38
C SER A 108 -12.63 6.86 -0.02
N VAL A 109 -11.51 6.54 -0.69
CA VAL A 109 -10.60 7.57 -1.22
C VAL A 109 -11.35 8.49 -2.19
N LYS A 110 -12.14 7.93 -3.12
CA LYS A 110 -12.97 8.72 -4.02
C LYS A 110 -13.95 9.63 -3.25
N ARG A 111 -14.62 9.11 -2.22
CA ARG A 111 -15.60 9.86 -1.42
C ARG A 111 -14.98 11.04 -0.70
N PHE A 112 -13.91 10.82 0.07
CA PHE A 112 -13.34 11.84 0.95
C PHE A 112 -12.35 12.77 0.24
N PHE A 113 -11.53 12.27 -0.70
CA PHE A 113 -10.47 13.07 -1.33
C PHE A 113 -10.86 13.62 -2.70
N LEU A 114 -11.73 12.92 -3.45
CA LEU A 114 -12.24 13.39 -4.74
C LEU A 114 -13.64 14.00 -4.64
N LEU A 115 -14.14 14.20 -3.41
CA LEU A 115 -15.37 14.92 -3.10
C LEU A 115 -16.63 14.41 -3.83
N ASP A 116 -16.72 13.09 -4.04
CA ASP A 116 -17.90 12.45 -4.66
C ASP A 116 -19.17 12.59 -3.79
N GLN A 117 -19.01 12.73 -2.47
CA GLN A 117 -20.06 13.02 -1.49
C GLN A 117 -19.54 14.09 -0.54
N SER A 118 -19.73 15.37 -0.90
CA SER A 118 -19.08 16.51 -0.23
C SER A 118 -19.89 17.16 0.89
N ASP A 119 -21.05 16.60 1.26
CA ASP A 119 -21.92 17.17 2.30
C ASP A 119 -21.24 17.23 3.68
N PHE A 120 -20.34 16.29 3.99
CA PHE A 120 -19.50 16.36 5.19
C PHE A 120 -18.53 17.54 5.16
N LEU A 121 -18.07 17.98 3.98
CA LEU A 121 -17.08 19.03 3.86
C LEU A 121 -17.69 20.40 4.19
N ASP A 122 -18.91 20.66 3.70
CA ASP A 122 -19.65 21.88 4.01
C ASP A 122 -19.87 21.98 5.54
N GLN A 123 -20.36 20.90 6.16
CA GLN A 123 -20.54 20.82 7.62
C GLN A 123 -19.23 20.99 8.38
N PHE A 124 -18.14 20.38 7.89
CA PHE A 124 -16.83 20.52 8.51
C PHE A 124 -16.33 21.97 8.48
N ILE A 125 -16.45 22.65 7.33
CA ILE A 125 -16.01 24.05 7.19
C ILE A 125 -16.79 24.95 8.16
N ASP A 126 -18.10 24.74 8.29
CA ASP A 126 -18.94 25.51 9.23
C ASP A 126 -18.54 25.25 10.69
N LEU A 127 -18.30 23.98 11.07
CA LEU A 127 -17.88 23.61 12.43
C LEU A 127 -16.45 24.05 12.77
N ALA A 128 -15.59 24.19 11.76
CA ALA A 128 -14.18 24.51 11.92
C ALA A 128 -13.80 25.95 11.59
N ASP A 129 -14.75 26.81 11.17
CA ASP A 129 -14.51 28.18 10.69
C ASP A 129 -13.62 29.01 11.65
N GLU A 130 -13.94 29.00 12.94
CA GLU A 130 -13.17 29.64 14.01
C GLU A 130 -11.71 29.16 14.10
N ASP A 131 -11.47 27.87 13.89
CA ASP A 131 -10.14 27.26 13.99
C ASP A 131 -9.34 27.38 12.69
N LEU A 132 -10.03 27.40 11.54
CA LEU A 132 -9.43 27.58 10.21
C LEU A 132 -9.00 29.03 9.95
N ARG A 133 -9.66 30.02 10.57
CA ARG A 133 -9.24 31.44 10.51
C ARG A 133 -7.98 31.75 11.33
N ARG A 134 -7.60 30.87 12.25
CA ARG A 134 -6.42 31.06 13.11
C ARG A 134 -5.15 30.66 12.34
N PRO A 135 -4.01 31.30 12.64
CA PRO A 135 -2.74 30.84 12.08
C PRO A 135 -2.45 29.42 12.56
N VAL A 136 -1.85 28.59 11.70
CA VAL A 136 -1.54 27.16 11.97
C VAL A 136 -0.84 26.96 13.32
N SER A 137 0.03 27.90 13.73
CA SER A 137 0.74 27.86 15.02
C SER A 137 -0.17 27.93 16.25
N LYS A 138 -1.39 28.43 16.11
CA LYS A 138 -2.39 28.57 17.18
C LYS A 138 -3.55 27.58 17.02
N THR A 139 -3.55 26.80 15.95
CA THR A 139 -4.61 25.84 15.64
C THR A 139 -4.36 24.52 16.37
N VAL A 140 -5.39 24.00 17.03
CA VAL A 140 -5.31 22.75 17.78
C VAL A 140 -5.81 21.61 16.88
N GLN A 141 -4.89 20.75 16.41
CA GLN A 141 -5.21 19.65 15.49
C GLN A 141 -6.29 18.70 16.04
N SER A 142 -6.28 18.40 17.34
CA SER A 142 -7.29 17.52 17.95
C SER A 142 -8.70 18.12 17.92
N ARG A 143 -8.84 19.45 17.98
CA ARG A 143 -10.14 20.13 17.85
C ARG A 143 -10.66 20.04 16.42
N LEU A 144 -9.80 20.30 15.43
CA LEU A 144 -10.15 20.10 14.02
C LEU A 144 -10.54 18.66 13.73
N GLN A 145 -9.79 17.69 14.27
CA GLN A 145 -10.09 16.26 14.12
C GLN A 145 -11.48 15.93 14.69
N ALA A 146 -11.82 16.46 15.87
CA ALA A 146 -13.15 16.27 16.46
C ALA A 146 -14.27 16.90 15.61
N SER A 147 -14.04 18.09 15.05
CA SER A 147 -15.00 18.73 14.13
C SER A 147 -15.23 17.89 12.86
N LEU A 148 -14.15 17.31 12.30
CA LEU A 148 -14.24 16.42 11.14
C LEU A 148 -15.02 15.14 11.46
N GLU A 149 -14.71 14.49 12.58
CA GLU A 149 -15.41 13.28 13.02
C GLU A 149 -16.90 13.55 13.24
N MET A 150 -17.24 14.72 13.79
CA MET A 150 -18.62 15.14 13.94
C MET A 150 -19.31 15.30 12.58
N ALA A 151 -18.71 16.06 11.65
CA ALA A 151 -19.24 16.29 10.32
C ALA A 151 -19.44 15.00 9.51
N ILE A 152 -18.51 14.06 9.62
CA ILE A 152 -18.63 12.74 8.98
C ILE A 152 -19.82 11.97 9.56
N ARG A 153 -20.01 11.98 10.89
CA ARG A 153 -21.09 11.25 11.55
C ARG A 153 -22.48 11.84 11.29
N THR A 154 -22.58 13.13 11.00
CA THR A 154 -23.85 13.83 10.74
C THR A 154 -24.20 13.94 9.26
N SER A 155 -23.36 13.44 8.37
CA SER A 155 -23.54 13.50 6.92
C SER A 155 -23.78 12.12 6.30
N THR A 156 -23.97 12.07 4.99
CA THR A 156 -24.09 10.81 4.25
C THR A 156 -22.80 9.98 4.24
N ALA A 157 -21.66 10.61 4.57
CA ALA A 157 -20.36 9.96 4.70
C ALA A 157 -20.28 8.97 5.89
N ASP A 158 -21.20 9.04 6.87
CA ASP A 158 -21.25 8.12 8.01
C ASP A 158 -21.41 6.64 7.58
N ARG A 159 -21.94 6.40 6.37
CA ARG A 159 -22.14 5.06 5.81
C ARG A 159 -20.87 4.43 5.26
N ASP A 160 -19.75 5.15 5.21
CA ASP A 160 -18.49 4.62 4.71
C ASP A 160 -17.80 3.71 5.74
N LEU A 161 -17.36 2.53 5.29
CA LEU A 161 -16.74 1.52 6.16
C LEU A 161 -15.37 1.97 6.70
N TYR A 162 -14.68 2.86 5.99
CA TYR A 162 -13.32 3.31 6.29
C TYR A 162 -13.27 4.79 6.69
N LYS A 163 -14.41 5.33 7.14
CA LYS A 163 -14.53 6.73 7.57
C LYS A 163 -13.58 7.08 8.73
N ASP A 164 -13.33 6.12 9.61
CA ASP A 164 -12.49 6.32 10.80
C ASP A 164 -11.00 6.40 10.47
N ASP A 165 -10.59 6.16 9.23
CA ASP A 165 -9.18 6.29 8.79
C ASP A 165 -8.84 7.70 8.30
N VAL A 166 -9.85 8.56 8.13
CA VAL A 166 -9.65 9.95 7.72
C VAL A 166 -9.09 10.75 8.90
N ARG A 167 -7.92 11.36 8.69
CA ARG A 167 -7.19 12.14 9.69
C ARG A 167 -6.79 13.50 9.13
N ILE A 168 -6.93 14.53 9.95
CA ILE A 168 -6.40 15.85 9.66
C ILE A 168 -4.92 15.88 10.02
N VAL A 169 -4.10 16.39 9.11
CA VAL A 169 -2.68 16.64 9.32
C VAL A 169 -2.39 18.08 8.91
N LEU A 170 -1.79 18.85 9.82
CA LEU A 170 -1.35 20.21 9.54
C LEU A 170 0.07 20.16 8.96
N ALA A 171 0.22 20.54 7.70
CA ALA A 171 1.53 20.64 7.07
C ALA A 171 2.25 21.91 7.55
N PRO A 172 3.59 21.87 7.71
CA PRO A 172 4.37 23.05 8.14
C PRO A 172 4.48 24.11 7.03
N THR A 173 4.16 23.75 5.79
CA THR A 173 4.26 24.62 4.62
C THR A 173 3.02 24.49 3.76
N ASP A 174 2.58 25.62 3.20
CA ASP A 174 1.50 25.65 2.22
C ASP A 174 1.89 24.93 0.94
N LEU A 175 0.88 24.47 0.20
CA LEU A 175 1.05 23.79 -1.09
C LEU A 175 1.85 24.63 -2.10
N LEU A 176 1.72 25.95 -2.07
CA LEU A 176 2.46 26.86 -2.97
C LEU A 176 3.97 26.86 -2.71
N ARG A 177 4.40 26.54 -1.47
CA ARG A 177 5.81 26.47 -1.09
C ARG A 177 6.34 25.05 -1.16
N ASP A 178 5.46 24.06 -1.14
CA ASP A 178 5.82 22.65 -1.27
C ASP A 178 6.14 22.30 -2.73
N ARG A 179 7.43 22.35 -3.09
CA ARG A 179 7.94 21.90 -4.40
C ARG A 179 7.76 20.39 -4.65
N LYS A 180 7.25 19.60 -3.69
CA LYS A 180 7.05 18.15 -3.82
C LYS A 180 5.70 17.73 -4.40
N ILE A 181 4.78 18.65 -4.70
CA ILE A 181 3.45 18.34 -5.26
C ILE A 181 3.49 17.68 -6.65
N ASN A 182 4.63 17.70 -7.35
CA ASN A 182 4.82 16.86 -8.54
C ASN A 182 4.79 15.34 -8.22
N SER A 183 4.74 14.93 -6.94
CA SER A 183 4.37 13.58 -6.54
C SER A 183 3.19 13.65 -5.56
N VAL A 184 1.99 13.33 -6.03
CA VAL A 184 0.81 13.15 -5.15
C VAL A 184 1.09 11.94 -4.25
N ARG A 185 1.42 12.19 -2.98
CA ARG A 185 1.64 11.14 -1.97
C ARG A 185 0.36 10.93 -1.16
N PHE A 186 -0.41 9.92 -1.54
CA PHE A 186 -1.48 9.42 -0.69
C PHE A 186 -0.86 8.59 0.44
N ARG A 187 -0.75 9.15 1.65
CA ARG A 187 -0.54 8.35 2.86
C ARG A 187 -1.87 7.67 3.19
N CYS A 188 -2.04 6.44 2.68
CA CYS A 188 -3.07 5.54 3.18
C CYS A 188 -2.49 4.84 4.41
N ILE A 189 -3.00 5.16 5.59
CA ILE A 189 -2.72 4.39 6.81
C ILE A 189 -3.62 3.15 6.70
N CYS A 190 -3.04 2.00 6.38
CA CYS A 190 -3.68 0.72 6.66
C CYS A 190 -3.20 0.27 8.04
N VAL A 191 -4.16 0.10 8.97
CA VAL A 191 -4.00 -0.58 10.26
C VAL A 191 -3.64 -2.05 10.02
#